data_AF-A0A7C6DTE2-F1
#
_entry.id   AF-A0A7C6DTE2-F1
#
_cell.length_a   1.000
_cell.length_b   1.000
_cell.length_c   1.000
_cell.angle_alpha   90.00
_cell.angle_beta   90.00
_cell.angle_gamma   90.00
#
_symmetry.space_group_name_H-M   'P 1'
#
loop_
_entity.id
_entity.type
_entity.pdbx_description
1 polymer ?
#
loop_
_entity_poly.entity_id
_entity_poly.type
_entity_poly.pdbx_seq_one_letter_code
_entity_poly.pdbx_strand_id
1 'polypeptide(L)'
;MLHWDQVNVKLLEKRTEDVWFDFSLRQLRKGEVKFYRVKDPKSGDWIFKTCRDMEQERVIVKAIKCPQGPALSQLEGNTMLFQKSAIPEMYYDIISLTQIDENGNVRRKAITVEEEIPQIIREKYEVKPYEEATGKQVPGKHFVTLCRGDDEKAMITLFLMERAWPIAPPPEEKPLVAITAEEESQKLHKREIDTGHVWTCPICSRKHRLIHIETEKAIKHSIRKHIEEIPKI
;
A
#
# COMPACT_ATOMS: atom_id res chain seq x y z
N MET A 1 22.35 -12.56 -3.63
CA MET A 1 21.77 -11.21 -3.85
C MET A 1 20.26 -11.36 -3.83
N LEU A 2 19.61 -10.99 -2.73
CA LEU A 2 18.15 -11.05 -2.65
C LEU A 2 17.61 -9.83 -3.39
N HIS A 3 16.98 -10.07 -4.55
CA HIS A 3 16.26 -9.07 -5.31
C HIS A 3 15.02 -8.68 -4.48
N TRP A 4 15.14 -7.68 -3.61
CA TRP A 4 14.03 -7.24 -2.79
C TRP A 4 13.10 -6.37 -3.63
N ASP A 5 12.16 -7.03 -4.28
CA ASP A 5 10.84 -6.56 -4.66
C ASP A 5 10.42 -5.29 -3.89
N GLN A 6 10.59 -4.13 -4.52
CA GLN A 6 10.44 -2.83 -3.87
C GLN A 6 8.96 -2.57 -3.54
N VAL A 7 8.67 -2.41 -2.25
CA VAL A 7 7.36 -1.91 -1.78
C VAL A 7 7.11 -0.52 -2.39
N ASN A 8 6.04 -0.39 -3.17
CA ASN A 8 5.68 0.89 -3.78
C ASN A 8 4.66 1.61 -2.90
N VAL A 9 5.09 2.67 -2.21
CA VAL A 9 4.23 3.51 -1.36
C VAL A 9 3.93 4.83 -2.07
N LYS A 10 2.67 5.03 -2.46
CA LYS A 10 2.19 6.22 -3.16
C LYS A 10 1.17 6.98 -2.29
N LEU A 11 1.42 8.26 -2.05
CA LEU A 11 0.45 9.16 -1.41
C LEU A 11 -0.78 9.32 -2.32
N LEU A 12 -1.96 9.10 -1.76
CA LEU A 12 -3.25 9.31 -2.41
C LEU A 12 -3.85 10.66 -2.06
N GLU A 13 -3.81 11.00 -0.77
CA GLU A 13 -4.49 12.18 -0.23
C GLU A 13 -3.74 12.66 1.00
N LYS A 14 -3.67 13.99 1.15
CA LYS A 14 -3.12 14.66 2.32
C LYS A 14 -4.15 15.64 2.86
N ARG A 15 -4.44 15.53 4.16
CA ARG A 15 -5.25 16.47 4.92
C ARG A 15 -4.34 17.08 5.98
N THR A 16 -4.07 18.37 5.83
CA THR A 16 -3.22 19.11 6.79
C THR A 16 -3.83 19.14 8.18
N GLU A 17 -5.16 19.08 8.26
CA GLU A 17 -5.91 19.05 9.50
C GLU A 17 -7.15 18.17 9.34
N ASP A 18 -7.25 17.11 10.15
CA ASP A 18 -8.39 16.19 10.20
C ASP A 18 -8.52 15.62 11.62
N VAL A 19 -9.62 14.91 11.87
CA VAL A 19 -9.94 14.28 13.16
C VAL A 19 -10.00 12.76 13.01
N TRP A 20 -9.54 12.04 14.02
CA TRP A 20 -9.70 10.59 14.10
C TRP A 20 -9.94 10.14 15.54
N PHE A 21 -10.60 9.00 15.70
CA PHE A 21 -10.71 8.35 17.00
C PHE A 21 -9.47 7.50 17.25
N ASP A 22 -8.77 7.79 18.34
CA ASP A 22 -7.62 7.04 18.79
C ASP A 22 -8.06 5.92 19.74
N PHE A 23 -7.79 4.67 19.38
CA PHE A 23 -8.20 3.52 20.18
C PHE A 23 -7.34 3.29 21.43
N SER A 24 -6.08 3.72 21.41
CA SER A 24 -5.17 3.61 22.56
C SER A 24 -5.56 4.60 23.66
N LEU A 25 -5.93 5.83 23.28
CA LEU A 25 -6.37 6.88 24.21
C LEU A 25 -7.89 6.97 24.39
N ARG A 26 -8.67 6.24 23.57
CA ARG A 26 -10.15 6.26 23.56
C ARG A 26 -10.75 7.66 23.44
N GLN A 27 -10.16 8.51 22.61
CA GLN A 27 -10.61 9.90 22.42
C GLN A 27 -10.43 10.37 20.98
N LEU A 28 -11.14 11.43 20.61
CA LEU A 28 -10.91 12.13 19.35
C LEU A 28 -9.59 12.90 19.43
N ARG A 29 -8.79 12.76 18.39
CA ARG A 29 -7.51 13.46 18.20
C ARG A 29 -7.56 14.23 16.89
N LYS A 30 -6.75 15.27 16.82
CA LYS A 30 -6.67 16.19 15.69
C LYS A 30 -5.22 16.32 15.23
N GLY A 31 -5.01 16.48 13.93
CA GLY A 31 -3.67 16.60 13.36
C GLY A 31 -3.63 16.31 11.86
N GLU A 32 -2.45 15.98 11.35
CA GLU A 32 -2.26 15.69 9.93
C GLU A 32 -2.64 14.24 9.62
N VAL A 33 -3.42 14.05 8.56
CA VAL A 33 -3.85 12.73 8.09
C VAL A 33 -3.46 12.54 6.63
N LYS A 34 -2.86 11.40 6.31
CA LYS A 34 -2.55 11.02 4.93
C LYS A 34 -3.02 9.62 4.61
N PHE A 35 -3.39 9.42 3.36
CA PHE A 35 -3.77 8.12 2.83
C PHE A 35 -2.76 7.67 1.80
N TYR A 36 -2.38 6.40 1.87
CA TYR A 36 -1.35 5.79 1.04
C TYR A 36 -1.91 4.56 0.34
N ARG A 37 -1.64 4.43 -0.96
CA ARG A 37 -1.76 3.17 -1.68
C ARG A 37 -0.41 2.49 -1.63
N VAL A 38 -0.40 1.22 -1.24
CA VAL A 38 0.82 0.42 -1.20
C VAL A 38 0.67 -0.81 -2.06
N LYS A 39 1.64 -1.04 -2.93
CA LYS A 39 1.79 -2.31 -3.65
C LYS A 39 2.98 -3.04 -3.06
N ASP A 40 2.72 -4.14 -2.37
CA ASP A 40 3.73 -4.99 -1.79
C ASP A 40 3.77 -6.33 -2.53
N PRO A 41 4.89 -6.72 -3.14
CA PRO A 41 4.95 -7.96 -3.92
C PRO A 41 4.73 -9.23 -3.09
N LYS A 42 4.94 -9.19 -1.77
CA LYS A 42 4.73 -10.35 -0.89
C LYS A 42 3.30 -10.51 -0.43
N SER A 43 2.62 -9.42 -0.09
CA SER A 43 1.29 -9.47 0.52
C SER A 43 0.17 -8.89 -0.34
N GLY A 44 0.47 -8.13 -1.39
CA GLY A 44 -0.52 -7.60 -2.34
C GLY A 44 -0.77 -6.09 -2.22
N ASP A 45 -1.99 -5.67 -2.56
CA ASP A 45 -2.39 -4.26 -2.60
C ASP A 45 -3.06 -3.81 -1.29
N TRP A 46 -2.59 -2.70 -0.72
CA TRP A 46 -3.06 -2.13 0.54
C TRP A 46 -3.48 -0.66 0.41
N ILE A 47 -4.32 -0.23 1.35
CA ILE A 47 -4.54 1.18 1.66
C ILE A 47 -4.22 1.42 3.14
N PHE A 48 -3.33 2.36 3.40
CA PHE A 48 -2.97 2.81 4.74
C PHE A 48 -3.44 4.24 4.99
N LYS A 49 -3.72 4.53 6.27
CA LYS A 49 -3.91 5.88 6.80
C LYS A 49 -2.82 6.16 7.82
N THR A 50 -2.10 7.26 7.68
CA THR A 50 -1.25 7.79 8.77
C THR A 50 -1.98 8.92 9.47
N CYS A 51 -1.85 8.97 10.80
CA CYS A 51 -2.38 10.06 11.63
C CYS A 51 -1.24 10.58 12.50
N ARG A 52 -0.80 11.82 12.25
CA ARG A 52 0.26 12.48 13.02
C ARG A 52 -0.35 13.41 14.04
N ASP A 53 -0.15 13.07 15.31
CA ASP A 53 -0.59 13.83 16.47
C ASP A 53 0.60 14.69 16.95
N MET A 54 0.56 15.98 16.64
CA MET A 54 1.63 16.91 17.01
C MET A 54 1.63 17.21 18.52
N GLU A 55 0.49 17.09 19.19
CA GLU A 55 0.36 17.36 20.62
C GLU A 55 0.97 16.21 21.46
N GLN A 56 0.72 14.96 21.04
CA GLN A 56 1.25 13.76 21.72
C GLN A 56 2.54 13.25 21.09
N GLU A 57 3.09 13.97 20.11
CA GLU A 57 4.30 13.62 19.36
C GLU A 57 4.36 12.15 18.93
N ARG A 58 3.31 11.69 18.25
CA ARG A 58 3.16 10.29 17.82
C ARG A 58 2.54 10.18 16.43
N VAL A 59 2.85 9.08 15.75
CA VAL A 59 2.30 8.75 14.43
C VAL A 59 1.63 7.39 14.51
N ILE A 60 0.39 7.31 14.04
CA ILE A 60 -0.36 6.05 13.94
C ILE A 60 -0.41 5.65 12.49
N VAL A 61 0.03 4.43 12.18
CA VAL A 61 -0.21 3.78 10.89
C VAL A 61 -1.38 2.83 11.05
N LYS A 62 -2.43 2.99 10.23
CA LYS A 62 -3.62 2.14 10.25
C LYS A 62 -3.82 1.49 8.88
N ALA A 63 -3.98 0.17 8.85
CA ALA A 63 -4.44 -0.53 7.65
C ALA A 63 -5.94 -0.25 7.46
N ILE A 64 -6.30 0.41 6.37
CA ILE A 64 -7.70 0.74 6.04
C ILE A 64 -8.32 -0.33 5.14
N LYS A 65 -7.54 -0.82 4.18
CA LYS A 65 -7.95 -1.91 3.29
C LYS A 65 -6.78 -2.87 3.12
N CYS A 66 -7.07 -4.14 3.34
CA CYS A 66 -6.10 -5.22 3.21
C CYS A 66 -6.29 -6.02 1.90
N PRO A 67 -5.25 -6.73 1.45
CA PRO A 67 -5.34 -7.79 0.46
C PRO A 67 -6.34 -8.86 0.90
N GLN A 68 -6.88 -9.58 -0.09
CA GLN A 68 -7.84 -10.67 0.16
C GLN A 68 -7.13 -11.87 0.81
N GLY A 69 -7.87 -12.60 1.65
CA GLY A 69 -7.40 -13.84 2.28
C GLY A 69 -7.61 -13.81 3.79
N PRO A 70 -7.93 -14.97 4.40
CA PRO A 70 -8.39 -15.05 5.80
C PRO A 70 -7.36 -14.54 6.82
N ALA A 71 -6.06 -14.63 6.52
CA ALA A 71 -5.01 -14.12 7.38
C ALA A 71 -4.87 -12.59 7.27
N LEU A 72 -4.68 -12.06 6.05
CA LEU A 72 -4.44 -10.64 5.83
C LEU A 72 -5.67 -9.77 6.09
N SER A 73 -6.88 -10.28 5.88
CA SER A 73 -8.13 -9.55 6.18
C SER A 73 -8.27 -9.24 7.67
N GLN A 74 -7.70 -10.05 8.56
CA GLN A 74 -7.71 -9.78 10.01
C GLN A 74 -6.81 -8.60 10.40
N LEU A 75 -5.92 -8.15 9.51
CA LEU A 75 -5.13 -6.93 9.72
C LEU A 75 -5.91 -5.66 9.35
N GLU A 76 -7.13 -5.76 8.81
CA GLU A 76 -7.93 -4.58 8.49
C GLU A 76 -8.34 -3.85 9.76
N GLY A 77 -8.12 -2.53 9.78
CA GLY A 77 -8.31 -1.70 10.96
C GLY A 77 -7.18 -1.78 11.99
N ASN A 78 -6.22 -2.71 11.85
CA ASN A 78 -5.09 -2.86 12.76
C ASN A 78 -4.18 -1.63 12.71
N THR A 79 -3.52 -1.34 13.84
CA THR A 79 -2.72 -0.12 14.02
C THR A 79 -1.31 -0.42 14.52
N MET A 80 -0.36 0.42 14.08
CA MET A 80 1.01 0.54 14.60
C MET A 80 1.21 1.94 15.14
N LEU A 81 1.86 2.03 16.31
CA LEU A 81 1.98 3.27 17.05
C LEU A 81 3.45 3.63 17.20
N PHE A 82 3.85 4.70 16.52
CA PHE A 82 5.17 5.27 16.59
C PHE A 82 5.18 6.42 17.59
N GLN A 83 6.00 6.31 18.63
CA GLN A 83 6.14 7.32 19.68
C GLN A 83 7.50 8.00 19.59
N LYS A 84 7.58 9.27 20.00
CA LYS A 84 8.86 9.98 20.04
C LYS A 84 9.87 9.27 20.95
N SER A 85 11.08 9.06 20.44
CA SER A 85 12.21 8.48 21.15
C SER A 85 12.94 9.53 21.99
N ALA A 86 13.76 9.08 22.95
CA ALA A 86 14.77 9.92 23.59
C ALA A 86 15.88 10.35 22.60
N ILE A 87 16.05 9.61 21.50
CA ILE A 87 16.96 9.96 20.41
C ILE A 87 16.31 11.06 19.55
N PRO A 88 17.00 12.19 19.28
CA PRO A 88 16.44 13.31 18.54
C PRO A 88 15.87 12.90 17.18
N GLU A 89 14.70 13.46 16.85
CA GLU A 89 13.96 13.27 15.56
C GLU A 89 13.50 11.83 15.26
N MET A 90 13.83 10.86 16.12
CA MET A 90 13.48 9.46 15.93
C MET A 90 12.17 9.12 16.65
N TYR A 91 11.44 8.21 16.05
CA TYR A 91 10.23 7.61 16.57
C TYR A 91 10.44 6.10 16.66
N TYR A 92 9.87 5.50 17.68
CA TYR A 92 10.01 4.09 17.97
C TYR A 92 8.66 3.35 17.95
N ASP A 93 8.69 2.10 17.51
CA ASP A 93 7.64 1.10 17.72
C ASP A 93 8.29 -0.16 18.34
N ILE A 94 7.56 -0.86 19.20
CA ILE A 94 8.04 -2.10 19.82
C ILE A 94 7.89 -3.21 18.80
N ILE A 95 8.99 -3.87 18.47
CA ILE A 95 9.02 -4.93 17.46
C ILE A 95 8.06 -6.04 17.88
N SER A 96 7.01 -6.24 17.10
CA SER A 96 5.98 -7.23 17.38
C SER A 96 5.61 -7.99 16.12
N LEU A 97 6.04 -9.25 16.05
CA LEU A 97 5.79 -10.09 14.90
C LEU A 97 4.43 -10.75 15.00
N THR A 98 3.75 -10.77 13.87
CA THR A 98 2.45 -11.43 13.75
C THR A 98 2.63 -12.94 13.51
N GLN A 99 1.74 -13.74 14.08
CA GLN A 99 1.71 -15.20 13.99
C GLN A 99 0.26 -15.66 13.83
N ILE A 100 0.07 -16.79 13.16
CA ILE A 100 -1.24 -17.46 13.06
C ILE A 100 -1.30 -18.56 14.11
N ASP A 101 -2.32 -18.56 14.95
CA ASP A 101 -2.58 -19.66 15.89
C ASP A 101 -3.25 -20.87 15.21
N GLU A 102 -3.38 -21.98 15.93
CA GLU A 102 -3.97 -23.23 15.40
C GLU A 102 -5.40 -23.05 14.86
N ASN A 103 -6.12 -22.02 15.31
CA ASN A 103 -7.49 -21.71 14.88
C ASN A 103 -7.52 -20.72 13.70
N GLY A 104 -6.37 -20.33 13.15
CA GLY A 104 -6.29 -19.36 12.06
C GLY A 104 -6.37 -17.91 12.53
N ASN A 105 -6.33 -17.62 13.83
CA ASN A 105 -6.39 -16.24 14.33
C ASN A 105 -5.03 -15.59 14.31
N VAL A 106 -5.03 -14.32 13.91
CA VAL A 106 -3.84 -13.49 13.86
C VAL A 106 -3.53 -12.93 15.24
N ARG A 107 -2.37 -13.31 15.80
CA ARG A 107 -1.85 -12.81 17.09
C ARG A 107 -0.53 -12.08 16.89
N ARG A 108 -0.17 -11.24 17.87
CA ARG A 108 1.12 -10.52 17.89
C ARG A 108 1.96 -11.00 19.06
N LYS A 109 3.24 -11.27 18.81
CA LYS A 109 4.26 -11.57 19.81
C LYS A 109 5.29 -10.45 19.83
N ALA A 110 5.40 -9.73 20.94
CA ALA A 110 6.49 -8.79 21.15
C ALA A 110 7.81 -9.56 21.25
N ILE A 111 8.84 -9.07 20.56
CA ILE A 111 10.14 -9.74 20.51
C ILE A 111 10.99 -9.30 21.71
N THR A 112 11.56 -10.28 22.42
CA THR A 112 12.40 -10.07 23.60
C THR A 112 13.81 -10.64 23.46
N VAL A 113 14.10 -11.27 22.32
CA VAL A 113 15.36 -11.96 22.00
C VAL A 113 15.82 -11.42 20.66
N GLU A 114 17.03 -10.89 20.58
CA GLU A 114 17.53 -10.18 19.40
C GLU A 114 17.61 -11.08 18.16
N GLU A 115 17.91 -12.36 18.37
CA GLU A 115 18.01 -13.37 17.33
C GLU A 115 16.68 -13.66 16.63
N GLU A 116 15.54 -13.44 17.32
CA GLU A 116 14.20 -13.57 16.74
C GLU A 116 13.84 -12.41 15.79
N ILE A 117 14.63 -11.32 15.78
CA ILE A 117 14.37 -10.18 14.92
C ILE A 117 14.71 -10.54 13.46
N PRO A 118 13.75 -10.39 12.52
CA PRO A 118 14.00 -10.68 11.11
C PRO A 118 15.19 -9.90 10.57
N GLN A 119 16.08 -10.58 9.85
CA GLN A 119 17.29 -9.98 9.28
C GLN A 119 16.97 -8.73 8.44
N ILE A 120 15.88 -8.76 7.67
CA ILE A 120 15.45 -7.63 6.84
C ILE A 120 15.10 -6.37 7.64
N ILE A 121 14.63 -6.51 8.88
CA ILE A 121 14.36 -5.37 9.76
C ILE A 121 15.70 -4.83 10.28
N ARG A 122 16.61 -5.70 10.72
CA ARG A 122 17.95 -5.33 11.20
C ARG A 122 18.81 -4.63 10.14
N GLU A 123 18.65 -5.00 8.88
CA GLU A 123 19.41 -4.39 7.77
C GLU A 123 18.86 -3.03 7.35
N LYS A 124 17.54 -2.79 7.49
CA LYS A 124 16.87 -1.59 6.98
C LYS A 124 16.60 -0.53 8.05
N TYR A 125 16.47 -0.94 9.31
CA TYR A 125 16.13 -0.06 10.42
C TYR A 125 17.16 -0.19 11.53
N GLU A 126 17.37 0.91 12.25
CA GLU A 126 18.10 0.86 13.50
C GLU A 126 17.22 0.15 14.54
N VAL A 127 17.83 -0.84 15.21
CA VAL A 127 17.19 -1.63 16.26
C VAL A 127 17.94 -1.38 17.56
N LYS A 128 17.20 -1.09 18.63
CA LYS A 128 17.77 -0.84 19.95
C LYS A 128 16.94 -1.52 21.04
N PRO A 129 17.55 -1.82 22.21
CA PRO A 129 16.78 -2.09 23.41
C PRO A 129 15.85 -0.92 23.74
N TYR A 130 14.67 -1.24 24.28
CA TYR A 130 13.67 -0.23 24.64
C TYR A 130 14.22 0.83 25.59
N GLU A 131 15.03 0.42 26.57
CA GLU A 131 15.60 1.32 27.57
C GLU A 131 16.54 2.34 26.93
N GLU A 132 17.34 1.93 25.94
CA GLU A 132 18.24 2.83 25.22
C GLU A 132 17.48 3.83 24.35
N ALA A 133 16.39 3.39 23.72
CA ALA A 133 15.59 4.23 22.84
C ALA A 133 14.66 5.19 23.59
N THR A 134 14.27 4.88 24.82
CA THR A 134 13.25 5.66 25.56
C THR A 134 13.78 6.31 26.83
N GLY A 135 14.92 5.84 27.37
CA GLY A 135 15.42 6.21 28.69
C GLY A 135 14.58 5.67 29.86
N LYS A 136 13.58 4.82 29.59
CA LYS A 136 12.65 4.28 30.59
C LYS A 136 12.94 2.81 30.84
N GLN A 137 12.99 2.42 32.11
CA GLN A 137 13.03 1.00 32.49
C GLN A 137 11.61 0.45 32.57
N VAL A 138 11.34 -0.64 31.86
CA VAL A 138 10.07 -1.35 31.91
C VAL A 138 10.31 -2.84 32.15
N PRO A 139 9.36 -3.57 32.74
CA PRO A 139 9.45 -5.03 32.84
C PRO A 139 9.41 -5.65 31.44
N GLY A 140 10.50 -6.26 31.01
CA GLY A 140 10.60 -6.97 29.73
C GLY A 140 11.72 -6.43 28.84
N LYS A 141 12.54 -7.32 28.30
CA LYS A 141 13.67 -6.98 27.42
C LYS A 141 13.19 -6.72 25.99
N HIS A 142 12.36 -5.71 25.80
CA HIS A 142 11.79 -5.41 24.49
C HIS A 142 12.79 -4.72 23.57
N PHE A 143 12.71 -5.05 22.28
CA PHE A 143 13.44 -4.34 21.23
C PHE A 143 12.50 -3.39 20.49
N VAL A 144 13.04 -2.28 20.03
CA VAL A 144 12.33 -1.29 19.24
C VAL A 144 13.04 -1.06 17.91
N THR A 145 12.25 -0.72 16.90
CA THR A 145 12.73 -0.17 15.64
C THR A 145 12.66 1.35 15.68
N LEU A 146 13.67 2.00 15.13
CA LEU A 146 13.73 3.45 15.04
C LEU A 146 13.55 3.91 13.59
N CYS A 147 12.71 4.93 13.42
CA CYS A 147 12.45 5.58 12.15
C CYS A 147 12.27 7.09 12.33
N ARG A 148 12.60 7.89 11.32
CA ARG A 148 12.41 9.33 11.39
C ARG A 148 10.92 9.67 11.44
N GLY A 149 10.54 10.65 12.24
CA GLY A 149 9.13 11.06 12.38
C GLY A 149 8.47 11.61 11.12
N ASP A 150 9.26 12.02 10.12
CA ASP A 150 8.80 12.49 8.82
C ASP A 150 8.76 11.38 7.74
N ASP A 151 9.31 10.19 8.00
CA ASP A 151 9.35 9.08 7.06
C ASP A 151 8.20 8.08 7.27
N GLU A 152 7.00 8.53 6.94
CA GLU A 152 5.79 7.70 7.00
C GLU A 152 5.85 6.48 6.06
N LYS A 153 6.64 6.54 4.98
CA LYS A 153 6.81 5.41 4.06
C LYS A 153 7.59 4.28 4.73
N ALA A 154 8.62 4.61 5.48
CA ALA A 154 9.35 3.66 6.31
C ALA A 154 8.43 3.05 7.37
N MET A 155 7.64 3.86 8.09
CA MET A 155 6.66 3.37 9.07
C MET A 155 5.64 2.38 8.48
N ILE A 156 5.10 2.67 7.29
CA ILE A 156 4.18 1.77 6.59
C ILE A 156 4.90 0.50 6.12
N THR A 157 6.14 0.62 5.64
CA THR A 157 6.91 -0.55 5.22
C THR A 157 7.21 -1.45 6.41
N LEU A 158 7.49 -0.88 7.58
CA LEU A 158 7.71 -1.62 8.80
C LEU A 158 6.44 -2.34 9.27
N PHE A 159 5.26 -1.71 9.14
CA PHE A 159 3.97 -2.40 9.36
C PHE A 159 3.89 -3.67 8.52
N LEU A 160 4.24 -3.61 7.23
CA LEU A 160 4.22 -4.79 6.35
C LEU A 160 5.21 -5.86 6.82
N MET A 161 6.44 -5.47 7.19
CA MET A 161 7.48 -6.39 7.64
C MET A 161 7.14 -7.12 8.93
N GLU A 162 6.55 -6.44 9.90
CA GLU A 162 6.21 -7.00 11.20
C GLU A 162 4.85 -7.70 11.24
N ARG A 163 3.87 -7.19 10.47
CA ARG A 163 2.49 -7.70 10.51
C ARG A 163 2.10 -8.52 9.31
N ALA A 164 2.35 -8.04 8.10
CA ALA A 164 1.84 -8.68 6.89
C ALA A 164 2.72 -9.85 6.45
N TRP A 165 4.02 -9.64 6.33
CA TRP A 165 4.96 -10.63 5.78
C TRP A 165 5.04 -11.95 6.54
N PRO A 166 4.99 -11.99 7.90
CA PRO A 166 5.04 -13.25 8.63
C PRO A 166 3.85 -14.18 8.36
N ILE A 167 2.74 -13.62 7.90
CA ILE A 167 1.48 -14.33 7.63
C ILE A 167 1.04 -14.23 6.16
N ALA A 168 1.88 -13.62 5.33
CA ALA A 168 1.62 -13.52 3.91
C ALA A 168 1.68 -14.93 3.32
N PRO A 169 0.78 -15.26 2.37
CA PRO A 169 0.93 -16.51 1.65
C PRO A 169 2.33 -16.54 1.01
N PRO A 170 2.93 -17.73 0.83
CA PRO A 170 4.11 -17.82 -0.01
C PRO A 170 3.80 -17.15 -1.35
N PRO A 171 4.77 -16.45 -1.95
CA PRO A 171 4.55 -15.87 -3.27
C PRO A 171 4.04 -17.00 -4.15
N GLU A 172 2.82 -16.85 -4.67
CA GLU A 172 2.32 -17.78 -5.66
C GLU A 172 3.40 -17.80 -6.75
N GLU A 173 4.04 -18.97 -6.95
CA GLU A 173 4.60 -19.26 -8.26
C GLU A 173 3.41 -19.07 -9.17
N LYS A 174 3.32 -17.92 -9.83
CA LYS A 174 2.42 -17.79 -10.96
C LYS A 174 2.80 -18.99 -11.80
N PRO A 175 1.93 -20.02 -11.94
CA PRO A 175 2.22 -21.00 -12.94
C PRO A 175 2.40 -20.16 -14.22
N LEU A 176 3.45 -20.44 -14.97
CA LEU A 176 3.59 -19.95 -16.35
C LEU A 176 2.49 -20.61 -17.19
N VAL A 177 1.24 -20.40 -16.79
CA VAL A 177 0.05 -20.72 -17.52
C VAL A 177 -0.42 -19.37 -18.01
N ALA A 178 0.01 -19.10 -19.23
CA ALA A 178 -0.82 -18.42 -20.21
C ALA A 178 -1.25 -17.00 -19.84
N ILE A 179 -0.43 -16.04 -20.26
CA ILE A 179 -0.92 -14.76 -20.82
C ILE A 179 -1.70 -15.01 -22.14
N THR A 180 -2.27 -16.21 -22.35
CA THR A 180 -2.80 -16.71 -23.61
C THR A 180 -4.18 -17.32 -23.34
N ALA A 181 -5.22 -16.50 -23.47
CA ALA A 181 -6.56 -16.87 -23.96
C ALA A 181 -7.61 -15.86 -23.48
N GLU A 182 -7.55 -15.36 -22.24
CA GLU A 182 -8.62 -14.50 -21.70
C GLU A 182 -8.46 -13.02 -22.09
N GLU A 183 -7.25 -12.47 -22.03
CA GLU A 183 -6.98 -11.11 -22.54
C GLU A 183 -6.98 -11.05 -24.08
N GLU A 184 -6.63 -12.17 -24.74
CA GLU A 184 -6.72 -12.31 -26.19
C GLU A 184 -8.16 -12.56 -26.66
N SER A 185 -8.99 -13.36 -25.98
CA SER A 185 -10.39 -13.57 -26.39
C SER A 185 -11.21 -12.30 -26.23
N GLN A 186 -10.95 -11.49 -25.20
CA GLN A 186 -11.59 -10.18 -25.05
C GLN A 186 -11.14 -9.18 -26.14
N LYS A 187 -9.95 -9.34 -26.72
CA LYS A 187 -9.52 -8.58 -27.91
C LYS A 187 -10.07 -9.18 -29.22
N LEU A 188 -10.25 -10.50 -29.31
CA LEU A 188 -10.68 -11.20 -30.53
C LEU A 188 -12.17 -10.95 -30.87
N HIS A 189 -13.01 -10.69 -29.86
CA HIS A 189 -14.46 -10.45 -30.06
C HIS A 189 -14.83 -8.98 -30.32
N LYS A 190 -13.85 -8.08 -30.45
CA LYS A 190 -14.09 -6.68 -30.82
C LYS A 190 -14.04 -6.52 -32.34
N ARG A 191 -15.19 -6.35 -32.99
CA ARG A 191 -15.25 -5.99 -34.41
C ARG A 191 -15.33 -4.48 -34.56
N GLU A 192 -14.28 -3.89 -35.12
CA GLU A 192 -14.27 -2.48 -35.55
C GLU A 192 -14.63 -2.42 -37.03
N ILE A 193 -15.74 -1.75 -37.36
CA ILE A 193 -16.19 -1.54 -38.73
C ILE A 193 -16.11 -0.04 -39.02
N ASP A 194 -15.28 0.36 -40.00
CA ASP A 194 -15.27 1.74 -40.52
C ASP A 194 -16.56 1.94 -41.33
N THR A 195 -17.40 2.88 -40.89
CA THR A 195 -18.69 3.13 -41.53
C THR A 195 -18.58 3.91 -42.84
N GLY A 196 -17.36 4.33 -43.23
CA GLY A 196 -17.10 5.17 -44.40
C GLY A 196 -17.61 6.61 -44.25
N HIS A 197 -18.29 6.93 -43.15
CA HIS A 197 -18.85 8.24 -42.88
C HIS A 197 -17.84 9.13 -42.17
N VAL A 198 -17.62 10.30 -42.76
CA VAL A 198 -16.77 11.36 -42.21
C VAL A 198 -17.65 12.38 -41.52
N TRP A 199 -17.50 12.51 -40.20
CA TRP A 199 -18.12 13.57 -39.44
C TRP A 199 -17.17 14.77 -39.36
N THR A 200 -17.67 15.95 -39.73
CA THR A 200 -16.90 17.20 -39.61
C THR A 200 -17.32 17.90 -38.34
N CYS A 201 -16.37 18.14 -37.43
CA CYS A 201 -16.63 18.82 -36.18
C CYS A 201 -17.11 20.25 -36.44
N PRO A 202 -18.31 20.66 -35.97
CA PRO A 202 -18.85 21.99 -36.24
C PRO A 202 -18.10 23.12 -35.52
N ILE A 203 -17.28 22.78 -34.51
CA ILE A 203 -16.53 23.75 -33.70
C ILE A 203 -15.14 24.02 -34.31
N CYS A 204 -14.44 22.98 -34.76
CA CYS A 204 -13.04 23.10 -35.21
C CYS A 204 -12.82 22.66 -36.66
N SER A 205 -13.88 22.33 -37.40
CA SER A 205 -13.88 21.89 -38.80
C SER A 205 -13.02 20.64 -39.10
N ARG A 206 -12.53 19.94 -38.07
CA ARG A 206 -11.75 18.71 -38.25
C ARG A 206 -12.64 17.57 -38.70
N LYS A 207 -12.15 16.81 -39.69
CA LYS A 207 -12.81 15.62 -40.21
C LYS A 207 -12.42 14.41 -39.38
N HIS A 208 -13.41 13.66 -38.93
CA HIS A 208 -13.21 12.45 -38.15
C HIS A 208 -13.95 11.28 -38.79
N ARG A 209 -13.37 10.08 -38.71
CA ARG A 209 -14.04 8.87 -39.19
C ARG A 209 -14.88 8.27 -38.07
N LEU A 210 -16.13 7.97 -38.39
CA LEU A 210 -17.03 7.26 -37.51
C LEU A 210 -16.75 5.76 -37.60
N ILE A 211 -16.36 5.18 -36.48
CA ILE A 211 -16.18 3.74 -36.35
C ILE A 211 -17.32 3.16 -35.53
N HIS A 212 -17.86 2.05 -36.02
CA HIS A 212 -18.81 1.21 -35.32
C HIS A 212 -18.02 0.14 -34.57
N ILE A 213 -18.22 0.05 -33.27
CA ILE A 213 -17.55 -0.93 -32.41
C ILE A 213 -18.62 -1.87 -31.86
N GLU A 214 -18.57 -3.12 -32.30
CA GLU A 214 -19.37 -4.21 -31.73
C GLU A 214 -18.56 -4.94 -30.67
N THR A 215 -19.17 -5.08 -29.50
CA THR A 215 -18.73 -5.97 -28.43
C THR A 215 -19.91 -6.81 -27.99
N GLU A 216 -19.69 -8.02 -27.46
CA GLU A 216 -20.78 -8.93 -27.05
C GLU A 216 -21.79 -8.32 -26.06
N LYS A 217 -21.38 -7.29 -25.31
CA LYS A 217 -22.21 -6.65 -24.28
C LYS A 217 -22.78 -5.29 -24.70
N ALA A 218 -22.28 -4.69 -25.79
CA ALA A 218 -22.69 -3.35 -26.19
C ALA A 218 -22.28 -3.02 -27.63
N ILE A 219 -23.14 -2.24 -28.28
CA ILE A 219 -22.84 -1.56 -29.55
C ILE A 219 -22.53 -0.10 -29.22
N LYS A 220 -21.38 0.41 -29.66
CA LYS A 220 -21.01 1.82 -29.46
C LYS A 220 -20.41 2.42 -30.72
N HIS A 221 -20.80 3.64 -31.03
CA HIS A 221 -20.16 4.45 -32.08
C HIS A 221 -19.08 5.31 -31.45
N SER A 222 -17.89 5.32 -32.03
CA SER A 222 -16.81 6.18 -31.58
C SER A 222 -16.16 6.91 -32.74
N ILE A 223 -15.52 8.04 -32.41
CA ILE A 223 -14.91 8.95 -33.36
C ILE A 223 -13.40 8.71 -33.32
N ARG A 224 -12.80 8.17 -34.39
CA ARG A 224 -11.34 8.00 -34.47
C ARG A 224 -10.72 9.30 -34.98
N LYS A 225 -9.73 9.84 -34.26
CA LYS A 225 -9.00 11.04 -34.68
C LYS A 225 -8.20 10.72 -35.94
N HIS A 226 -8.45 11.42 -37.04
CA HIS A 226 -7.53 11.41 -38.17
C HIS A 226 -6.38 12.38 -37.85
N ILE A 227 -5.16 11.89 -37.94
CA ILE A 227 -3.96 12.73 -38.09
C ILE A 227 -3.90 12.99 -39.59
N GLU A 228 -4.26 14.19 -40.06
CA GLU A 228 -3.94 14.56 -41.44
C GLU A 228 -2.42 14.70 -41.54
N GLU A 229 -1.84 13.87 -42.41
CA GLU A 229 -0.48 14.03 -42.90
C GLU A 229 -0.39 15.39 -43.59
N ILE A 230 0.54 16.23 -43.11
CA ILE A 230 0.97 17.40 -43.84
C ILE A 230 1.67 16.88 -45.10
N PRO A 231 1.23 17.20 -46.33
CA PRO A 231 2.00 16.86 -47.51
C PRO A 231 3.33 17.62 -47.42
N LYS A 232 4.44 16.87 -47.43
CA LYS A 232 5.75 17.47 -47.67
C LYS A 232 5.94 17.60 -49.18
N ILE A 233 5.98 18.87 -49.59
CA ILE A 233 6.40 19.47 -50.86
C ILE A 233 5.34 19.43 -51.97
#